data_AF-A0A319DC60-F1
#
_entry.id   AF-A0A319DC60-F1
#
_cell.length_a   1.000
_cell.length_b   1.000
_cell.length_c   1.000
_cell.angle_alpha   90.00
_cell.angle_beta   90.00
_cell.angle_gamma   90.00
#
_symmetry.space_group_name_H-M   'P 1'
#
loop_
_entity.id
_entity.type
_entity.pdbx_description
1 polymer ?
#
loop_
_entity_poly.entity_id
_entity_poly.type
_entity_poly.pdbx_seq_one_letter_code
_entity_poly.pdbx_strand_id
1 'polypeptide(L)'
;MAASRAPSHTDYIFAWICALPLELAVASAVLDETYPSLAATTAHNAYTLGRINGHNVVLTCLPSGIYGTTSATAVVSHLQSAFPNLRYGIMVGIGGGVPSEAADIRLGDVVVSKPTGTSGGVIQYDLGKTIKGGRFQRTGTLNQPPSVLLTAMSQLEAGQMMKKMDDISQMISKIFLQH
;
A
#
# COMPACT_ATOMS: atom_id res chain seq x y z
N MET A 1 -25.63 -23.40 1.42
CA MET A 1 -24.63 -22.32 1.52
C MET A 1 -25.40 -21.00 1.55
N ALA A 2 -25.23 -20.18 2.59
CA ALA A 2 -25.89 -18.88 2.64
C ALA A 2 -25.22 -17.95 1.62
N ALA A 3 -26.00 -17.25 0.80
CA ALA A 3 -25.48 -16.22 -0.09
C ALA A 3 -24.81 -15.14 0.78
N SER A 4 -23.52 -14.88 0.55
CA SER A 4 -22.81 -13.78 1.22
C SER A 4 -23.49 -12.47 0.86
N ARG A 5 -23.86 -11.66 1.87
CA ARG A 5 -24.42 -10.32 1.67
C ARG A 5 -23.42 -9.48 0.86
N ALA A 6 -23.92 -8.68 -0.09
CA ALA A 6 -23.09 -7.69 -0.77
C ALA A 6 -22.39 -6.76 0.26
N PRO A 7 -21.08 -6.51 0.14
CA PRO A 7 -20.35 -5.64 1.07
C PRO A 7 -20.86 -4.19 1.01
N SER A 8 -20.90 -3.51 2.14
CA SER A 8 -21.18 -2.06 2.22
C SER A 8 -19.89 -1.26 2.44
N HIS A 9 -19.99 0.09 2.45
CA HIS A 9 -18.84 0.98 2.69
C HIS A 9 -18.10 0.71 4.02
N THR A 10 -18.78 0.15 5.02
CA THR A 10 -18.19 -0.19 6.33
C THR A 10 -17.43 -1.52 6.33
N ASP A 11 -17.59 -2.34 5.29
CA ASP A 11 -17.03 -3.68 5.24
C ASP A 11 -15.59 -3.70 4.66
N TYR A 12 -15.03 -2.53 4.32
CA TYR A 12 -13.69 -2.36 3.74
C TYR A 12 -12.72 -1.78 4.77
N ILE A 13 -11.63 -2.52 5.02
CA ILE A 13 -10.59 -2.12 5.99
C ILE A 13 -9.23 -1.86 5.32
N PHE A 14 -9.02 -2.36 4.09
CA PHE A 14 -7.80 -2.20 3.30
C PHE A 14 -8.04 -1.37 2.04
N ALA A 15 -7.09 -0.49 1.73
CA ALA A 15 -7.00 0.21 0.45
C ALA A 15 -5.66 -0.10 -0.21
N TRP A 16 -5.71 -0.51 -1.47
CA TRP A 16 -4.57 -0.63 -2.36
C TRP A 16 -4.54 0.61 -3.26
N ILE A 17 -3.51 1.43 -3.10
CA ILE A 17 -3.36 2.70 -3.79
C ILE A 17 -2.27 2.55 -4.84
N CYS A 18 -2.61 2.84 -6.10
CA CYS A 18 -1.71 2.81 -7.24
C CYS A 18 -1.38 4.23 -7.71
N ALA A 19 -0.17 4.45 -8.20
CA ALA A 19 0.21 5.69 -8.85
C ALA A 19 -0.15 5.71 -10.33
N LEU A 20 -0.10 4.56 -11.00
CA LEU A 20 -0.26 4.42 -12.44
C LEU A 20 -1.41 3.47 -12.83
N PRO A 21 -2.08 3.71 -13.98
CA PRO A 21 -3.14 2.82 -14.47
C PRO A 21 -2.68 1.36 -14.69
N LEU A 22 -1.43 1.14 -15.11
CA LEU A 22 -0.89 -0.21 -15.27
C LEU A 22 -0.81 -0.95 -13.93
N GLU A 23 -0.43 -0.26 -12.86
CA GLU A 23 -0.40 -0.83 -11.51
C GLU A 23 -1.81 -1.19 -11.04
N LEU A 24 -2.79 -0.33 -11.30
CA LEU A 24 -4.20 -0.61 -11.02
C LEU A 24 -4.70 -1.81 -11.82
N ALA A 25 -4.33 -1.94 -13.09
CA ALA A 25 -4.71 -3.09 -13.91
C ALA A 25 -4.19 -4.40 -13.32
N VAL A 26 -2.92 -4.42 -12.88
CA VAL A 26 -2.33 -5.58 -12.20
C VAL A 26 -3.02 -5.85 -10.87
N ALA A 27 -3.22 -4.82 -10.04
CA ALA A 27 -3.92 -4.97 -8.76
C ALA A 27 -5.35 -5.53 -8.94
N SER A 28 -6.06 -5.07 -9.97
CA SER A 28 -7.41 -5.54 -10.30
C SER A 28 -7.41 -7.01 -10.73
N ALA A 29 -6.37 -7.45 -11.44
CA ALA A 29 -6.21 -8.85 -11.85
C ALA A 29 -5.86 -9.80 -10.68
N VAL A 30 -5.39 -9.27 -9.56
CA VAL A 30 -5.07 -10.04 -8.34
C VAL A 30 -6.32 -10.32 -7.48
N LEU A 31 -7.44 -9.62 -7.72
CA LEU A 31 -8.68 -9.84 -6.97
C LEU A 31 -9.22 -11.25 -7.19
N ASP A 32 -9.59 -11.93 -6.10
CA ASP A 32 -10.33 -13.20 -6.16
C ASP A 32 -11.75 -12.98 -6.68
N GLU A 33 -12.34 -11.83 -6.32
CA GLU A 33 -13.68 -11.43 -6.68
C GLU A 33 -13.75 -9.90 -6.82
N THR A 34 -14.45 -9.43 -7.85
CA THR A 34 -14.73 -8.01 -8.08
C THR A 34 -16.18 -7.70 -7.73
N TYR A 35 -16.40 -6.64 -6.97
CA TYR A 35 -17.72 -6.18 -6.56
C TYR A 35 -18.19 -4.98 -7.38
N PRO A 36 -19.51 -4.82 -7.59
CA PRO A 36 -20.07 -3.61 -8.16
C PRO A 36 -19.71 -2.38 -7.32
N SER A 37 -19.55 -1.23 -7.98
CA SER A 37 -19.35 0.04 -7.28
C SER A 37 -20.54 0.33 -6.36
N LEU A 38 -20.24 0.82 -5.15
CA LEU A 38 -21.25 1.31 -4.24
C LEU A 38 -21.73 2.69 -4.67
N ALA A 39 -22.96 3.04 -4.28
CA ALA A 39 -23.47 4.39 -4.48
C ALA A 39 -22.48 5.38 -3.84
N ALA A 40 -21.96 6.28 -4.67
CA ALA A 40 -20.93 7.22 -4.26
C ALA A 40 -21.53 8.21 -3.24
N THR A 41 -20.88 8.33 -2.08
CA THR A 41 -21.20 9.38 -1.11
C THR A 41 -20.61 10.74 -1.54
N THR A 42 -19.58 10.73 -2.40
CA THR A 42 -18.96 11.91 -3.01
C THR A 42 -18.50 11.62 -4.45
N ALA A 43 -18.54 12.61 -5.34
CA ALA A 43 -18.44 12.43 -6.80
C ALA A 43 -17.02 12.24 -7.35
N HIS A 44 -15.97 12.20 -6.51
CA HIS A 44 -14.64 12.63 -6.96
C HIS A 44 -13.56 11.55 -7.15
N ASN A 45 -13.75 10.29 -6.73
CA ASN A 45 -12.76 9.25 -6.98
C ASN A 45 -13.37 7.96 -7.54
N ALA A 46 -12.80 7.50 -8.65
CA ALA A 46 -13.03 6.16 -9.15
C ALA A 46 -12.27 5.14 -8.28
N TYR A 47 -12.96 4.10 -7.87
CA TYR A 47 -12.38 2.97 -7.15
C TYR A 47 -12.96 1.66 -7.70
N THR A 48 -12.16 0.60 -7.59
CA THR A 48 -12.59 -0.77 -7.82
C THR A 48 -12.72 -1.47 -6.48
N LEU A 49 -13.79 -2.23 -6.30
CA LEU A 49 -14.04 -2.97 -5.08
C LEU A 49 -13.83 -4.45 -5.35
N GLY A 50 -13.25 -5.17 -4.40
CA GLY A 50 -13.09 -6.60 -4.53
C GLY A 50 -12.63 -7.26 -3.26
N ARG A 51 -12.22 -8.51 -3.41
CA ARG A 51 -11.77 -9.36 -2.31
C ARG A 51 -10.43 -10.02 -2.64
N ILE A 52 -9.55 -10.07 -1.64
CA ILE A 52 -8.29 -10.82 -1.68
C ILE A 52 -8.21 -11.65 -0.41
N ASN A 53 -8.10 -12.96 -0.57
CA ASN A 53 -8.03 -13.95 0.50
C ASN A 53 -9.06 -13.71 1.62
N GLY A 54 -10.32 -13.47 1.26
CA GLY A 54 -11.39 -13.25 2.23
C GLY A 54 -11.51 -11.83 2.78
N HIS A 55 -10.62 -10.89 2.43
CA HIS A 55 -10.66 -9.50 2.88
C HIS A 55 -11.17 -8.57 1.78
N ASN A 56 -12.12 -7.72 2.11
CA ASN A 56 -12.60 -6.70 1.19
C ASN A 56 -11.55 -5.58 1.06
N VAL A 57 -11.18 -5.27 -0.18
CA VAL A 57 -10.15 -4.28 -0.52
C VAL A 57 -10.72 -3.24 -1.47
N VAL A 58 -10.38 -1.98 -1.22
CA VAL A 58 -10.64 -0.86 -2.13
C VAL A 58 -9.39 -0.60 -2.96
N LEU A 59 -9.48 -0.74 -4.28
CA LEU A 59 -8.42 -0.39 -5.21
C LEU A 59 -8.69 1.01 -5.74
N THR A 60 -7.66 1.87 -5.74
CA THR A 60 -7.75 3.19 -6.36
C THR A 60 -6.45 3.52 -7.08
N CYS A 61 -6.54 4.48 -8.01
CA CYS A 61 -5.39 5.02 -8.72
C CYS A 61 -5.42 6.54 -8.63
N LEU A 62 -4.25 7.16 -8.64
CA LEU A 62 -4.14 8.61 -8.80
C LEU A 62 -4.75 9.04 -10.16
N PRO A 63 -5.27 10.28 -10.25
CA PRO A 63 -5.77 10.81 -11.52
C PRO A 63 -4.71 10.71 -12.61
N SER A 64 -5.14 10.28 -13.81
CA SER A 64 -4.24 10.06 -14.93
C SER A 64 -3.42 11.32 -15.25
N GLY A 65 -2.09 11.17 -15.30
CA GLY A 65 -1.15 12.27 -15.55
C GLY A 65 -0.86 13.16 -14.34
N ILE A 66 -1.46 12.92 -13.18
CA ILE A 66 -1.24 13.67 -11.95
C ILE A 66 -0.61 12.77 -10.89
N TYR A 67 0.69 12.98 -10.66
CA TYR A 67 1.49 12.19 -9.73
C TYR A 67 1.94 13.02 -8.52
N GLY A 68 2.50 12.34 -7.53
CA GLY A 68 3.13 12.94 -6.37
C GLY A 68 2.30 12.88 -5.09
N THR A 69 2.93 13.30 -4.00
CA THR A 69 2.43 13.14 -2.63
C THR A 69 1.14 13.90 -2.38
N THR A 70 0.95 15.08 -2.97
CA THR A 70 -0.28 15.88 -2.84
C THR A 70 -1.49 15.16 -3.47
N SER A 71 -1.33 14.65 -4.69
CA SER A 71 -2.37 13.88 -5.39
C SER A 71 -2.75 12.64 -4.59
N ALA A 72 -1.75 11.89 -4.13
CA ALA A 72 -1.96 10.72 -3.27
C ALA A 72 -2.69 11.05 -1.97
N THR A 73 -2.32 12.15 -1.30
CA THR A 73 -2.98 12.60 -0.08
C THR A 73 -4.46 12.91 -0.35
N ALA A 74 -4.76 13.65 -1.43
CA ALA A 74 -6.13 13.97 -1.80
C ALA A 74 -6.96 12.69 -2.04
N VAL A 75 -6.44 11.73 -2.82
CA VAL A 75 -7.12 10.46 -3.07
C VAL A 75 -7.41 9.71 -1.78
N VAL A 76 -6.43 9.60 -0.88
CA VAL A 76 -6.58 8.89 0.41
C VAL A 76 -7.60 9.59 1.31
N SER A 77 -7.58 10.91 1.43
CA SER A 77 -8.54 11.65 2.26
C SER A 77 -9.98 11.43 1.82
N HIS A 78 -10.23 11.37 0.50
CA HIS A 78 -11.55 11.06 -0.05
C HIS A 78 -11.92 9.59 0.12
N LEU A 79 -10.97 8.65 0.01
CA LEU A 79 -11.26 7.25 0.32
C LEU A 79 -11.67 7.08 1.79
N GLN A 80 -11.00 7.76 2.72
CA GLN A 80 -11.36 7.71 4.13
C GLN A 80 -12.76 8.29 4.42
N SER A 81 -13.20 9.28 3.64
CA SER A 81 -14.56 9.82 3.77
C SER A 81 -15.63 8.89 3.19
N ALA A 82 -15.31 8.14 2.13
CA ALA A 82 -16.21 7.17 1.53
C ALA A 82 -16.30 5.87 2.35
N PHE A 83 -15.17 5.39 2.88
CA PHE A 83 -15.03 4.11 3.59
C PHE A 83 -14.66 4.36 5.06
N PRO A 84 -15.64 4.51 5.96
CA PRO A 84 -15.40 4.98 7.33
C PRO A 84 -14.57 4.01 8.19
N ASN A 85 -14.52 2.73 7.82
CA ASN A 85 -13.75 1.71 8.53
C ASN A 85 -12.39 1.42 7.87
N LEU A 86 -12.01 2.20 6.86
CA LEU A 86 -10.72 2.05 6.20
C LEU A 86 -9.58 2.33 7.18
N ARG A 87 -8.78 1.30 7.49
CA ARG A 87 -7.75 1.35 8.52
C ARG A 87 -6.33 1.30 7.96
N TYR A 88 -6.14 0.60 6.85
CA TYR A 88 -4.82 0.38 6.26
C TYR A 88 -4.83 0.78 4.79
N GLY A 89 -3.99 1.74 4.42
CA GLY A 89 -3.68 2.08 3.04
C GLY A 89 -2.29 1.59 2.68
N ILE A 90 -2.17 0.82 1.61
CA ILE A 90 -0.90 0.33 1.09
C ILE A 90 -0.70 0.95 -0.30
N MET A 91 0.34 1.76 -0.44
CA MET A 91 0.80 2.25 -1.73
C MET A 91 1.65 1.15 -2.37
N VAL A 92 1.21 0.61 -3.51
CA VAL A 92 1.94 -0.43 -4.25
C VAL A 92 2.06 -0.01 -5.70
N GLY A 93 3.26 -0.09 -6.22
CA GLY A 93 3.56 0.30 -7.58
C GLY A 93 4.96 -0.13 -7.99
N ILE A 94 5.33 0.22 -9.22
CA ILE A 94 6.66 -0.03 -9.75
C ILE A 94 7.62 1.07 -9.28
N GLY A 95 8.90 0.70 -9.10
CA GLY A 95 9.94 1.62 -8.68
C GLY A 95 11.27 1.33 -9.37
N GLY A 96 12.15 2.33 -9.39
CA GLY A 96 13.54 2.14 -9.79
C GLY A 96 14.38 1.61 -8.62
N GLY A 97 15.28 0.67 -8.91
CA GLY A 97 16.25 0.16 -7.94
C GLY A 97 17.61 0.84 -8.07
N VAL A 98 18.31 1.03 -6.95
CA VAL A 98 19.72 1.46 -6.92
C VAL A 98 20.53 0.35 -6.22
N PRO A 99 21.11 -0.59 -6.98
CA PRO A 99 21.89 -1.69 -6.42
C PRO A 99 23.16 -1.19 -5.74
N SER A 100 23.61 -1.88 -4.69
CA SER A 100 24.89 -1.63 -4.02
C SER A 100 25.46 -2.92 -3.45
N GLU A 101 26.73 -2.92 -3.03
CA GLU A 101 27.32 -4.08 -2.34
C GLU A 101 26.57 -4.46 -1.05
N ALA A 102 25.94 -3.48 -0.39
CA ALA A 102 25.15 -3.70 0.82
C ALA A 102 23.70 -4.15 0.53
N ALA A 103 23.22 -3.98 -0.70
CA ALA A 103 21.85 -4.30 -1.12
C ALA A 103 21.81 -4.67 -2.61
N ASP A 104 21.80 -5.97 -2.88
CA ASP A 104 21.70 -6.54 -4.24
C ASP A 104 20.25 -6.51 -4.73
N ILE A 105 19.77 -5.32 -5.11
CA ILE A 105 18.43 -5.11 -5.66
C ILE A 105 18.45 -5.44 -7.16
N ARG A 106 17.53 -6.31 -7.61
CA ARG A 106 17.42 -6.77 -9.00
C ARG A 106 16.02 -6.55 -9.55
N LEU A 107 15.91 -6.59 -10.88
CA LEU A 107 14.62 -6.51 -11.55
C LEU A 107 13.74 -7.70 -11.14
N GLY A 108 12.52 -7.40 -10.69
CA GLY A 108 11.58 -8.40 -10.19
C GLY A 108 11.54 -8.51 -8.66
N ASP A 109 12.50 -7.91 -7.95
CA ASP A 109 12.45 -7.86 -6.50
C ASP A 109 11.31 -6.99 -5.99
N VAL A 110 10.67 -7.43 -4.92
CA VAL A 110 9.66 -6.66 -4.19
C VAL A 110 10.31 -6.03 -2.96
N VAL A 111 10.30 -4.70 -2.90
CA VAL A 111 10.82 -3.94 -1.76
C VAL A 111 9.67 -3.49 -0.88
N VAL A 112 9.78 -3.77 0.42
CA VAL A 112 8.79 -3.36 1.43
C VAL A 112 9.43 -2.34 2.36
N SER A 113 8.72 -1.24 2.65
CA SER A 113 9.22 -0.20 3.54
C SER A 113 9.39 -0.73 4.97
N LYS A 114 10.61 -0.67 5.48
CA LYS A 114 10.98 -1.11 6.83
C LYS A 114 11.65 0.02 7.60
N PRO A 115 11.19 0.37 8.82
CA PRO A 115 11.86 1.35 9.65
C PRO A 115 13.28 0.93 10.01
N THR A 116 14.24 1.85 9.94
CA THR A 116 15.64 1.63 10.30
C THR A 116 16.24 2.91 10.90
N GLY A 117 16.86 2.81 12.07
CA GLY A 117 17.45 3.97 12.74
C GLY A 117 16.42 5.08 12.97
N THR A 118 16.65 6.25 12.36
CA THR A 118 15.74 7.42 12.44
C THR A 118 14.75 7.52 11.27
N SER A 119 14.73 6.55 10.36
CA SER A 119 13.82 6.50 9.21
C SER A 119 12.61 5.61 9.50
N GLY A 120 11.41 6.11 9.17
CA GLY A 120 10.17 5.32 9.19
C GLY A 120 10.06 4.28 8.07
N GLY A 121 11.07 4.15 7.21
CA GLY A 121 11.11 3.18 6.11
C GLY A 121 10.82 3.78 4.73
N VAL A 122 10.37 5.04 4.67
CA VAL A 122 10.31 5.85 3.44
C VAL A 122 10.98 7.19 3.71
N ILE A 123 11.88 7.60 2.81
CA ILE A 123 12.59 8.86 2.89
C ILE A 123 12.14 9.74 1.72
N GLN A 124 11.52 10.87 2.05
CA GLN A 124 11.28 11.91 1.06
C GLN A 124 12.58 12.72 0.86
N TYR A 125 13.26 12.49 -0.27
CA TYR A 125 14.59 13.03 -0.53
C TYR A 125 14.60 14.52 -0.90
N ASP A 126 13.48 15.03 -1.41
CA ASP A 126 13.30 16.43 -1.85
C ASP A 126 12.73 17.33 -0.74
N LEU A 127 12.34 16.77 0.41
CA LEU A 127 11.82 17.52 1.54
C LEU A 127 12.94 18.03 2.46
N GLY A 128 13.38 19.25 2.20
CA GLY A 128 14.42 19.87 2.98
C GLY A 128 14.59 21.34 2.69
N LYS A 129 15.63 21.91 3.28
CA LYS A 129 16.02 23.30 3.11
C LYS A 129 17.47 23.39 2.69
N THR A 130 17.78 24.37 1.85
CA THR A 130 19.17 24.74 1.56
C THR A 130 19.71 25.56 2.72
N ILE A 131 20.78 25.07 3.35
CA ILE A 131 21.50 25.79 4.40
C ILE A 131 22.69 26.57 3.81
N LYS A 132 23.36 27.38 4.64
CA LYS A 132 24.54 28.16 4.20
C LYS A 132 25.55 27.28 3.47
N GLY A 133 26.09 27.79 2.36
CA GLY A 133 27.03 27.07 1.51
C GLY A 133 26.38 26.08 0.51
N GLY A 134 25.08 26.21 0.24
CA GLY A 134 24.39 25.45 -0.81
C GLY A 134 24.10 23.98 -0.46
N ARG A 135 24.34 23.58 0.79
CA ARG A 135 24.09 22.20 1.23
C ARG A 135 22.60 22.00 1.47
N PHE A 136 22.05 20.89 0.97
CA PHE A 136 20.68 20.50 1.26
C PHE A 136 20.61 19.75 2.59
N GLN A 137 19.68 20.15 3.46
CA GLN A 137 19.40 19.50 4.73
C GLN A 137 17.95 19.02 4.73
N ARG A 138 17.72 17.71 4.86
CA ARG A 138 16.38 17.14 5.03
C ARG A 138 15.76 17.64 6.33
N THR A 139 14.50 18.08 6.29
CA THR A 139 13.83 18.71 7.45
C THR A 139 12.64 17.94 8.01
N GLY A 140 12.42 16.70 7.55
CA GLY A 140 11.31 15.88 8.03
C GLY A 140 11.56 14.38 7.91
N THR A 141 10.62 13.62 8.44
CA THR A 141 10.55 12.15 8.38
C THR A 141 9.09 11.74 8.20
N LEU A 142 8.85 10.69 7.42
CA LEU A 142 7.53 10.06 7.35
C LEU A 142 7.34 9.12 8.54
N ASN A 143 6.08 8.90 8.90
CA ASN A 143 5.71 7.91 9.92
C ASN A 143 6.14 6.50 9.49
N GLN A 144 6.34 5.64 10.48
CA GLN A 144 6.53 4.21 10.23
C GLN A 144 5.20 3.48 9.98
N PRO A 145 5.22 2.33 9.29
CA PRO A 145 4.07 1.45 9.20
C PRO A 145 3.54 1.05 10.59
N PRO A 146 2.22 0.81 10.74
CA PRO A 146 1.63 0.32 11.98
C PRO A 146 2.31 -0.97 12.49
N SER A 147 2.37 -1.14 13.81
CA SER A 147 3.06 -2.28 14.45
C SER A 147 2.55 -3.65 13.99
N VAL A 148 1.27 -3.78 13.65
CA VAL A 148 0.70 -5.01 13.09
C VAL A 148 1.37 -5.38 11.77
N LEU A 149 1.61 -4.41 10.87
CA LEU A 149 2.28 -4.63 9.59
C LEU A 149 3.77 -4.90 9.78
N LEU A 150 4.41 -4.32 10.80
CA LEU A 150 5.81 -4.61 11.12
C LEU A 150 6.00 -6.02 11.73
N THR A 151 5.04 -6.47 12.55
CA THR A 151 5.04 -7.82 13.13
C THR A 151 4.87 -8.87 12.04
N ALA A 152 3.92 -8.60 11.15
CA ALA A 152 3.70 -9.31 9.90
C ALA A 152 4.98 -9.47 9.05
N MET A 153 5.70 -8.37 8.82
CA MET A 153 6.98 -8.39 8.12
C MET A 153 8.03 -9.24 8.84
N SER A 154 8.11 -9.17 10.16
CA SER A 154 9.07 -9.95 10.95
C SER A 154 8.84 -11.46 10.77
N GLN A 155 7.58 -11.88 10.71
CA GLN A 155 7.22 -13.26 10.44
C GLN A 155 7.60 -13.66 9.00
N LEU A 156 7.47 -12.74 8.03
CA LEU A 156 7.82 -12.99 6.62
C LEU A 156 9.33 -13.20 6.49
N GLU A 157 10.11 -12.31 7.09
CA GLU A 157 11.57 -12.40 7.14
C GLU A 157 12.02 -13.71 7.79
N ALA A 158 11.41 -14.11 8.92
CA ALA A 158 11.71 -15.39 9.56
C ALA A 158 11.40 -16.59 8.64
N GLY A 159 10.27 -16.57 7.92
CA GLY A 159 9.91 -17.59 6.94
C GLY A 159 10.92 -17.71 5.79
N GLN A 160 11.38 -16.56 5.26
CA GLN A 160 12.43 -16.51 4.23
C GLN A 160 13.74 -17.15 4.73
N MET A 161 14.19 -16.79 5.93
CA MET A 161 15.43 -17.32 6.52
C MET A 161 15.37 -18.83 6.70
N MET A 162 14.20 -19.36 7.06
CA MET A 162 13.97 -20.80 7.20
C MET A 162 13.85 -21.53 5.85
N LYS A 163 13.89 -20.82 4.71
CA LYS A 163 13.58 -21.35 3.38
C LYS A 163 12.24 -22.11 3.32
N LYS A 164 11.32 -21.79 4.23
CA LYS A 164 9.93 -22.23 4.17
C LYS A 164 9.18 -21.23 3.30
N MET A 165 9.40 -21.28 1.99
CA MET A 165 8.62 -20.43 1.08
C MET A 165 8.00 -21.27 -0.04
N ASP A 166 6.90 -21.92 0.34
CA ASP A 166 5.65 -21.80 -0.40
C ASP A 166 4.76 -21.02 0.60
N ASP A 167 4.36 -19.77 0.49
CA ASP A 167 3.97 -18.91 -0.61
C ASP A 167 3.71 -17.54 0.08
N ILE A 168 4.20 -16.41 -0.44
CA ILE A 168 3.97 -15.07 0.16
C ILE A 168 2.47 -14.83 0.39
N SER A 169 1.62 -15.46 -0.43
CA SER A 169 0.16 -15.48 -0.30
C SER A 169 -0.33 -15.99 1.06
N GLN A 170 0.26 -17.05 1.62
CA GLN A 170 -0.13 -17.58 2.95
C GLN A 170 0.25 -16.63 4.10
N MET A 171 1.29 -15.83 3.88
CA MET A 171 1.75 -14.84 4.84
C MET A 171 0.79 -13.67 4.92
N ILE A 172 0.49 -13.08 3.76
CA ILE A 172 -0.52 -12.04 3.58
C ILE A 172 -1.82 -12.54 4.21
N SER A 173 -2.22 -13.78 3.93
CA SER A 173 -3.39 -14.40 4.56
C SER A 173 -3.38 -14.31 6.09
N LYS A 174 -2.29 -14.67 6.76
CA LYS A 174 -2.21 -14.63 8.24
C LYS A 174 -2.26 -13.22 8.83
N ILE A 175 -1.70 -12.25 8.13
CA ILE A 175 -1.65 -10.85 8.57
C ILE A 175 -3.06 -10.25 8.53
N PHE A 176 -3.81 -10.63 7.50
CA PHE A 176 -5.15 -10.12 7.31
C PHE A 176 -6.17 -10.89 8.16
N LEU A 177 -5.96 -12.18 8.47
CA LEU A 177 -6.83 -13.00 9.34
C LEU A 177 -6.86 -12.61 10.84
N GLN A 178 -5.94 -11.75 11.31
CA GLN A 178 -5.89 -11.31 12.71
C GLN A 178 -6.79 -10.11 13.02
N HIS A 179 -7.49 -9.56 12.01
CA HIS A 179 -8.42 -8.42 12.11
C HIS A 179 -9.60 -8.58 11.16
#